data_AF-A0AAE7JSR1-F1
#
_entry.id   AF-A0AAE7JSR1-F1
#
_cell.length_a   1.000
_cell.length_b   1.000
_cell.length_c   1.000
_cell.angle_alpha   90.00
_cell.angle_beta   90.00
_cell.angle_gamma   90.00
#
_symmetry.space_group_name_H-M   'P 1'
#
loop_
_entity.id
_entity.type
_entity.pdbx_description
1 polymer ?
#
loop_
_entity_poly.entity_id
_entity_poly.type
_entity_poly.pdbx_seq_one_letter_code
_entity_poly.pdbx_strand_id
1 'polypeptide(L)'
;MSETGSIKYLKAWGGGLLIGLMGMVPAFADYNVVAVSAISRVTISGKTEVSTGLVSKYVIDGSTVSGTVSCGAANLPSAQAWHYTLIDLPKEPENAERHRINENLSISATADNNSHGKWVNKNAQYCASDGILNENASGFTAAFPITLSFYIKRRPIDNLITFPSMPLGGYIRSFGNPRGLNERIYTIPFYLQGGTIQLPNTCQVNPTALTLDHGTLSADSVSHRTSAPITYTCDSPVRATFSLSYEADGNGALPLKDTAGKTGAVSKLTITDPDTGASGRSIEAAIGTSKTFTVSSELSKITGSGQLSGSAWLIAIQD
;
A
#
# COMPACT_ATOMS: atom_id res chain seq x y z
N MET A 1 78.56 41.63 56.57
CA MET A 1 77.82 40.69 55.70
C MET A 1 76.51 41.34 55.29
N SER A 2 76.14 41.15 54.02
CA SER A 2 74.91 41.60 53.34
C SER A 2 74.99 42.98 52.67
N GLU A 3 75.38 42.93 51.40
CA GLU A 3 75.17 43.94 50.38
C GLU A 3 73.70 43.99 49.93
N THR A 4 73.25 45.23 49.76
CA THR A 4 72.32 45.81 48.77
C THR A 4 71.58 44.90 47.77
N GLY A 5 70.25 45.08 47.72
CA GLY A 5 69.42 44.81 46.55
C GLY A 5 68.41 45.95 46.35
N SER A 6 68.59 46.75 45.29
CA SER A 6 67.77 47.92 44.95
C SER A 6 66.50 47.56 44.17
N ILE A 7 65.43 48.31 44.44
CA ILE A 7 64.17 48.37 43.71
C ILE A 7 64.39 48.80 42.24
N LYS A 8 63.76 48.09 41.28
CA LYS A 8 63.54 48.61 39.92
C LYS A 8 62.05 48.49 39.55
N TYR A 9 61.47 49.66 39.27
CA TYR A 9 60.22 49.84 38.53
C TYR A 9 60.34 49.22 37.13
N LEU A 10 59.25 48.59 36.65
CA LEU A 10 59.04 48.39 35.22
C LEU A 10 57.57 48.64 34.86
N LYS A 11 57.44 49.46 33.83
CA LYS A 11 56.26 50.17 33.33
C LYS A 11 55.19 49.23 32.79
N ALA A 12 53.95 49.60 33.05
CA ALA A 12 52.78 49.19 32.29
C ALA A 12 52.96 49.54 30.80
N TRP A 13 52.79 48.56 29.93
CA TRP A 13 52.48 48.74 28.51
C TRP A 13 51.18 47.99 28.24
N GLY A 14 50.16 48.75 27.83
CA GLY A 14 48.85 48.24 27.50
C GLY A 14 48.91 47.31 26.28
N GLY A 15 48.59 46.04 26.49
CA GLY A 15 48.12 45.14 25.46
C GLY A 15 46.63 44.99 25.66
N GLY A 16 45.83 45.67 24.83
CA GLY A 16 44.39 45.48 24.80
C GLY A 16 44.06 44.03 24.49
N LEU A 17 43.47 43.34 25.47
CA LEU A 17 42.90 42.02 25.28
C LEU A 17 41.60 42.21 24.47
N LEU A 18 41.72 42.20 23.14
CA LEU A 18 40.57 42.00 22.25
C LEU A 18 40.11 40.54 22.44
N ILE A 19 39.27 40.33 23.45
CA ILE A 19 38.43 39.13 23.51
C ILE A 19 37.48 39.25 22.32
N GLY A 20 37.86 38.62 21.21
CA GLY A 20 36.93 38.37 20.13
C GLY A 20 35.77 37.58 20.71
N LEU A 21 34.62 38.22 20.90
CA LEU A 21 33.34 37.55 20.90
C LEU A 21 33.20 36.92 19.50
N MET A 22 33.79 35.74 19.30
CA MET A 22 33.22 34.79 18.36
C MET A 22 31.87 34.46 18.95
N GLY A 23 30.83 35.11 18.42
CA GLY A 23 29.46 34.80 18.74
C GLY A 23 29.28 33.30 18.62
N MET A 24 29.03 32.65 19.74
CA MET A 24 28.55 31.27 19.74
C MET A 24 27.21 31.34 19.04
N VAL A 25 27.20 31.06 17.73
CA VAL A 25 25.95 30.83 17.02
C VAL A 25 25.31 29.66 17.74
N PRO A 26 24.11 29.82 18.32
CA PRO A 26 23.46 28.71 18.99
C PRO A 26 23.41 27.52 18.03
N ALA A 27 23.95 26.39 18.46
CA ALA A 27 23.86 25.15 17.70
C ALA A 27 22.40 24.71 17.73
N PHE A 28 21.65 25.09 16.69
CA PHE A 28 20.29 24.65 16.51
C PHE A 28 20.28 23.17 16.14
N ALA A 29 19.46 22.39 16.84
CA ALA A 29 19.34 20.96 16.59
C ALA A 29 18.42 20.71 15.39
N ASP A 30 18.78 19.74 14.55
CA ASP A 30 17.92 19.24 13.48
C ASP A 30 16.57 18.77 14.04
N TYR A 31 15.50 18.88 13.26
CA TYR A 31 14.17 18.42 13.66
C TYR A 31 13.33 17.89 12.48
N ASN A 32 12.36 17.03 12.80
CA ASN A 32 11.34 16.58 11.85
C ASN A 32 10.10 17.47 11.96
N VAL A 33 9.41 17.67 10.83
CA VAL A 33 8.04 18.17 10.83
C VAL A 33 7.10 16.96 10.84
N VAL A 34 6.25 16.87 11.86
CA VAL A 34 5.49 15.65 12.15
C VAL A 34 4.00 15.92 12.00
N ALA A 35 3.28 15.02 11.32
CA ALA A 35 1.83 15.06 11.26
C ALA A 35 1.23 14.92 12.67
N VAL A 36 0.41 15.89 13.09
CA VAL A 36 -0.42 15.78 14.30
C VAL A 36 -1.79 15.25 13.89
N SER A 37 -2.42 15.93 12.94
CA SER A 37 -3.66 15.52 12.28
C SER A 37 -3.57 15.61 10.76
N ALA A 38 -2.42 16.04 10.23
CA ALA A 38 -2.19 16.20 8.81
C ALA A 38 -2.42 14.89 8.05
N ILE A 39 -3.17 14.96 6.96
CA ILE A 39 -3.44 13.79 6.10
C ILE A 39 -3.91 14.22 4.71
N SER A 40 -3.49 13.45 3.70
CA SER A 40 -4.13 13.43 2.38
C SER A 40 -4.99 12.17 2.25
N ARG A 41 -6.32 12.37 2.16
CA ARG A 41 -7.29 11.29 1.99
C ARG A 41 -7.50 11.03 0.51
N VAL A 42 -6.76 10.06 0.00
CA VAL A 42 -6.74 9.73 -1.42
C VAL A 42 -8.01 8.99 -1.79
N THR A 43 -8.79 9.57 -2.69
CA THR A 43 -10.02 8.98 -3.22
C THR A 43 -9.86 8.68 -4.69
N ILE A 44 -10.05 7.41 -5.05
CA ILE A 44 -10.21 6.98 -6.44
C ILE A 44 -11.52 6.20 -6.48
N SER A 45 -12.40 6.57 -7.39
CA SER A 45 -13.64 5.84 -7.64
C SER A 45 -14.17 6.28 -8.99
N GLY A 46 -14.89 5.39 -9.66
CA GLY A 46 -15.53 5.74 -10.91
C GLY A 46 -15.72 4.56 -11.85
N LYS A 47 -16.39 4.87 -12.96
CA LYS A 47 -16.46 4.03 -14.14
C LYS A 47 -15.30 4.38 -15.06
N THR A 48 -14.64 3.39 -15.62
CA THR A 48 -13.57 3.60 -16.60
C THR A 48 -13.76 2.66 -17.78
N GLU A 49 -13.39 3.12 -18.98
CA GLU A 49 -13.32 2.29 -20.19
C GLU A 49 -11.92 1.66 -20.37
N VAL A 50 -10.96 2.03 -19.53
CA VAL A 50 -9.59 1.53 -19.57
C VAL A 50 -9.54 0.12 -18.98
N SER A 51 -9.21 -0.87 -19.81
CA SER A 51 -9.11 -2.28 -19.40
C SER A 51 -7.79 -2.62 -18.69
N THR A 52 -6.69 -1.95 -19.07
CA THR A 52 -5.37 -2.07 -18.43
C THR A 52 -4.62 -0.73 -18.53
N GLY A 53 -3.70 -0.48 -17.61
CA GLY A 53 -2.91 0.76 -17.58
C GLY A 53 -3.56 1.86 -16.73
N LEU A 54 -3.23 3.12 -17.02
CA LEU A 54 -3.59 4.26 -16.16
C LEU A 54 -5.10 4.44 -16.10
N VAL A 55 -5.66 4.33 -14.91
CA VAL A 55 -7.11 4.47 -14.67
C VAL A 55 -7.48 5.77 -13.99
N SER A 56 -6.64 6.27 -13.08
CA SER A 56 -6.96 7.46 -12.31
C SER A 56 -5.70 8.18 -11.87
N LYS A 57 -5.82 9.49 -11.66
CA LYS A 57 -4.81 10.32 -11.03
C LYS A 57 -5.43 11.05 -9.86
N TYR A 58 -4.70 11.10 -8.76
CA TYR A 58 -5.02 11.93 -7.61
C TYR A 58 -3.86 12.90 -7.38
N VAL A 59 -4.15 14.19 -7.36
CA VAL A 59 -3.16 15.23 -7.10
C VAL A 59 -3.25 15.62 -5.64
N ILE A 60 -2.14 15.49 -4.93
CA ILE A 60 -1.98 15.97 -3.56
C ILE A 60 -1.44 17.40 -3.63
N ASP A 61 -2.29 18.33 -3.26
CA ASP A 61 -2.01 19.75 -3.08
C ASP A 61 -2.70 20.33 -1.83
N GLY A 62 -2.58 21.64 -1.61
CA GLY A 62 -3.17 22.32 -0.46
C GLY A 62 -4.69 22.22 -0.34
N SER A 63 -5.42 21.92 -1.41
CA SER A 63 -6.87 21.70 -1.37
C SER A 63 -7.27 20.28 -0.94
N THR A 64 -6.36 19.33 -1.13
CA THR A 64 -6.58 17.90 -0.85
C THR A 64 -5.91 17.42 0.44
N VAL A 65 -5.15 18.30 1.09
CA VAL A 65 -4.49 18.07 2.37
C VAL A 65 -5.26 18.81 3.46
N SER A 66 -5.49 18.13 4.57
CA SER A 66 -6.17 18.68 5.74
C SER A 66 -5.34 18.45 7.00
N GLY A 67 -5.70 19.13 8.09
CA GLY A 67 -5.09 18.95 9.41
C GLY A 67 -3.84 19.80 9.64
N THR A 68 -3.16 19.50 10.73
CA THR A 68 -2.03 20.27 11.23
C THR A 68 -0.78 19.40 11.42
N VAL A 69 0.37 20.05 11.35
CA VAL A 69 1.67 19.46 11.64
C VAL A 69 2.32 20.16 12.83
N SER A 70 3.17 19.43 13.54
CA SER A 70 4.09 19.98 14.54
C SER A 70 5.41 20.31 13.86
N CYS A 71 5.85 21.55 13.99
CA CYS A 71 7.08 22.07 13.40
C CYS A 71 8.35 21.74 14.20
N GLY A 72 8.24 20.97 15.30
CA GLY A 72 9.37 20.72 16.17
C GLY A 72 9.92 22.02 16.77
N ALA A 73 11.22 22.26 16.61
CA ALA A 73 11.90 23.42 17.18
C ALA A 73 11.68 24.73 16.40
N ALA A 74 11.29 24.66 15.12
CA ALA A 74 10.97 25.82 14.26
C ALA A 74 11.99 26.98 14.36
N ASN A 75 13.28 26.65 14.40
CA ASN A 75 14.37 27.60 14.67
C ASN A 75 15.50 27.55 13.62
N LEU A 76 15.34 26.75 12.56
CA LEU A 76 16.27 26.67 11.45
C LEU A 76 15.77 27.44 10.22
N PRO A 77 16.66 28.05 9.43
CA PRO A 77 16.27 28.86 8.28
C PRO A 77 15.62 27.99 7.18
N SER A 78 14.74 28.60 6.39
CA SER A 78 13.97 27.91 5.35
C SER A 78 14.82 27.22 4.27
N ALA A 79 16.05 27.69 4.05
CA ALA A 79 17.02 27.06 3.14
C ALA A 79 17.54 25.70 3.63
N GLN A 80 17.37 25.37 4.92
CA GLN A 80 17.78 24.09 5.49
C GLN A 80 16.66 23.04 5.49
N ALA A 81 15.59 23.26 4.73
CA ALA A 81 14.52 22.29 4.59
C ALA A 81 14.89 21.16 3.60
N TRP A 82 14.66 19.94 4.06
CA TRP A 82 14.86 18.71 3.30
C TRP A 82 13.52 18.02 3.08
N HIS A 83 13.34 17.49 1.88
CA HIS A 83 12.07 16.96 1.38
C HIS A 83 12.27 15.54 0.87
N TYR A 84 11.36 14.63 1.22
CA TYR A 84 11.33 13.26 0.71
C TYR A 84 9.88 12.80 0.52
N THR A 85 9.59 12.12 -0.57
CA THR A 85 8.28 11.52 -0.84
C THR A 85 8.46 10.04 -1.14
N LEU A 86 7.59 9.19 -0.58
CA LEU A 86 7.62 7.75 -0.84
C LEU A 86 6.27 7.06 -0.73
N ILE A 87 6.24 5.88 -1.34
CA ILE A 87 5.19 4.88 -1.22
C ILE A 87 5.77 3.69 -0.45
N ASP A 88 5.06 3.25 0.59
CA ASP A 88 5.47 2.19 1.52
C ASP A 88 5.13 0.79 1.03
N LEU A 89 4.36 0.73 -0.05
CA LEU A 89 3.88 -0.52 -0.61
C LEU A 89 5.00 -1.28 -1.34
N PRO A 90 4.91 -2.62 -1.41
CA PRO A 90 5.88 -3.41 -2.14
C PRO A 90 5.90 -3.02 -3.62
N LYS A 91 7.09 -2.94 -4.21
CA LYS A 91 7.25 -2.68 -5.64
C LYS A 91 6.70 -3.83 -6.48
N GLU A 92 6.21 -3.51 -7.67
CA GLU A 92 5.85 -4.52 -8.65
C GLU A 92 7.12 -5.20 -9.20
N PRO A 93 7.14 -6.55 -9.29
CA PRO A 93 8.32 -7.28 -9.80
C PRO A 93 8.74 -6.87 -11.21
N GLU A 94 7.76 -6.55 -12.06
CA GLU A 94 7.95 -6.23 -13.48
C GLU A 94 8.07 -4.72 -13.75
N ASN A 95 7.82 -3.88 -12.74
CA ASN A 95 7.89 -2.42 -12.88
C ASN A 95 8.29 -1.75 -11.56
N ALA A 96 9.58 -1.41 -11.44
CA ALA A 96 10.15 -0.84 -10.22
C ALA A 96 9.67 0.59 -9.89
N GLU A 97 8.91 1.24 -10.78
CA GLU A 97 8.28 2.55 -10.56
C GLU A 97 6.85 2.43 -10.01
N ARG A 98 6.28 1.22 -10.03
CA ARG A 98 4.94 0.94 -9.51
C ARG A 98 5.02 0.14 -8.22
N HIS A 99 4.04 0.36 -7.38
CA HIS A 99 3.84 -0.35 -6.13
C HIS A 99 2.50 -1.05 -6.14
N ARG A 100 2.45 -2.24 -5.56
CA ARG A 100 1.29 -3.11 -5.57
C ARG A 100 0.30 -2.72 -4.48
N ILE A 101 -0.95 -2.43 -4.86
CA ILE A 101 -2.08 -2.27 -3.92
C ILE A 101 -2.75 -3.62 -3.70
N ASN A 102 -3.11 -4.31 -4.79
CA ASN A 102 -3.61 -5.68 -4.77
C ASN A 102 -3.25 -6.38 -6.10
N GLU A 103 -3.85 -7.53 -6.42
CA GLU A 103 -3.57 -8.25 -7.67
C GLU A 103 -4.03 -7.48 -8.94
N ASN A 104 -5.00 -6.57 -8.79
CA ASN A 104 -5.64 -5.87 -9.91
C ASN A 104 -5.18 -4.42 -10.06
N LEU A 105 -4.65 -3.80 -9.00
CA LEU A 105 -4.36 -2.38 -8.92
C LEU A 105 -2.94 -2.12 -8.42
N SER A 106 -2.25 -1.21 -9.09
CA SER A 106 -0.95 -0.68 -8.69
C SER A 106 -0.95 0.85 -8.70
N ILE A 107 0.04 1.45 -8.06
CA ILE A 107 0.20 2.89 -7.92
C ILE A 107 1.63 3.33 -8.20
N SER A 108 1.82 4.50 -8.80
CA SER A 108 3.09 5.22 -8.81
C SER A 108 2.91 6.63 -8.26
N ALA A 109 3.99 7.22 -7.77
CA ALA A 109 4.01 8.60 -7.31
C ALA A 109 5.02 9.42 -8.10
N THR A 110 4.73 10.71 -8.24
CA THR A 110 5.68 11.72 -8.73
C THR A 110 5.53 12.96 -7.88
N ALA A 111 6.63 13.65 -7.59
CA ALA A 111 6.62 14.88 -6.81
C ALA A 111 7.30 15.97 -7.64
N ASP A 112 6.65 17.12 -7.82
CA ASP A 112 7.14 18.21 -8.68
C ASP A 112 8.48 18.80 -8.18
N ASN A 113 8.68 18.78 -6.86
CA ASN A 113 9.94 19.16 -6.24
C ASN A 113 11.07 18.11 -6.43
N ASN A 114 10.83 17.03 -7.17
CA ASN A 114 11.75 15.90 -7.39
C ASN A 114 12.11 15.11 -6.12
N SER A 115 11.31 15.17 -5.06
CA SER A 115 11.57 14.46 -3.79
C SER A 115 11.14 12.99 -3.79
N HIS A 116 10.57 12.46 -4.87
CA HIS A 116 10.14 11.06 -4.90
C HIS A 116 11.35 10.11 -4.91
N GLY A 117 11.48 9.30 -3.86
CA GLY A 117 12.54 8.30 -3.70
C GLY A 117 13.93 8.87 -3.36
N LYS A 118 14.06 10.20 -3.19
CA LYS A 118 15.33 10.85 -2.87
C LYS A 118 15.14 12.12 -2.04
N TRP A 119 16.13 12.43 -1.22
CA TRP A 119 16.17 13.68 -0.47
C TRP A 119 16.51 14.84 -1.40
N VAL A 120 15.74 15.93 -1.29
CA VAL A 120 16.04 17.19 -1.98
C VAL A 120 16.03 18.33 -0.98
N ASN A 121 17.05 19.18 -1.06
CA ASN A 121 17.11 20.42 -0.30
C ASN A 121 16.45 21.52 -1.14
N LYS A 122 15.40 22.14 -0.61
CA LYS A 122 14.66 23.22 -1.28
C LYS A 122 14.11 24.16 -0.22
N ASN A 123 14.06 25.45 -0.52
CA ASN A 123 13.58 26.43 0.44
C ASN A 123 12.11 26.15 0.81
N ALA A 124 11.80 26.08 2.12
CA ALA A 124 10.44 25.97 2.63
C ALA A 124 10.25 26.84 3.87
N GLN A 125 9.33 27.82 3.78
CA GLN A 125 9.09 28.80 4.85
C GLN A 125 8.31 28.20 6.03
N TYR A 126 7.29 27.38 5.75
CA TYR A 126 6.47 26.75 6.79
C TYR A 126 7.31 25.82 7.67
N CYS A 127 7.25 26.05 8.99
CA CYS A 127 8.08 25.42 10.04
C CYS A 127 9.56 25.80 10.03
N ALA A 128 9.93 26.89 9.37
CA ALA A 128 11.27 27.47 9.47
C ALA A 128 11.39 28.34 10.73
N SER A 129 12.42 29.19 10.79
CA SER A 129 12.75 30.09 11.91
C SER A 129 11.75 31.26 12.10
N ASP A 130 10.47 30.95 12.21
CA ASP A 130 9.37 31.87 12.53
C ASP A 130 8.82 31.64 13.95
N GLY A 131 9.27 30.58 14.64
CA GLY A 131 8.82 30.21 15.98
C GLY A 131 7.42 29.60 16.03
N ILE A 132 6.80 29.32 14.88
CA ILE A 132 5.48 28.72 14.79
C ILE A 132 5.61 27.21 15.00
N LEU A 133 5.06 26.73 16.12
CA LEU A 133 5.20 25.33 16.53
C LEU A 133 4.19 24.39 15.85
N ASN A 134 3.10 24.94 15.32
CA ASN A 134 2.07 24.18 14.62
C ASN A 134 1.59 24.93 13.38
N GLU A 135 1.54 24.24 12.25
CA GLU A 135 1.17 24.82 10.96
C GLU A 135 0.07 24.02 10.29
N ASN A 136 -0.71 24.69 9.43
CA ASN A 136 -1.68 24.01 8.59
C ASN A 136 -0.96 23.26 7.46
N ALA A 137 -1.27 21.97 7.32
CA ALA A 137 -0.65 21.12 6.32
C ALA A 137 -0.96 21.57 4.87
N SER A 138 -2.08 22.28 4.65
CA SER A 138 -2.42 22.84 3.33
C SER A 138 -1.44 23.92 2.86
N GLY A 139 -0.71 24.58 3.79
CA GLY A 139 0.27 25.62 3.49
C GLY A 139 1.61 25.09 2.96
N PHE A 140 1.81 23.77 2.91
CA PHE A 140 3.09 23.13 2.57
C PHE A 140 3.40 23.13 1.06
N THR A 141 3.28 24.29 0.40
CA THR A 141 3.42 24.47 -1.05
C THR A 141 4.71 23.89 -1.65
N ALA A 142 5.82 23.90 -0.90
CA ALA A 142 7.08 23.28 -1.33
C ALA A 142 7.04 21.74 -1.44
N ALA A 143 6.02 21.09 -0.87
CA ALA A 143 5.74 19.66 -1.06
C ALA A 143 4.95 19.40 -2.34
N PHE A 144 4.10 20.34 -2.75
CA PHE A 144 3.08 20.15 -3.77
C PHE A 144 3.54 20.63 -5.16
N PRO A 145 2.91 20.13 -6.24
CA PRO A 145 2.00 19.00 -6.26
C PRO A 145 2.72 17.64 -6.17
N ILE A 146 2.07 16.65 -5.55
CA ILE A 146 2.47 15.23 -5.61
C ILE A 146 1.37 14.47 -6.33
N THR A 147 1.68 13.88 -7.47
CA THR A 147 0.70 13.13 -8.27
C THR A 147 0.81 11.65 -8.01
N LEU A 148 -0.29 11.05 -7.57
CA LEU A 148 -0.48 9.60 -7.47
C LEU A 148 -1.20 9.11 -8.73
N SER A 149 -0.61 8.17 -9.44
CA SER A 149 -1.18 7.56 -10.64
C SER A 149 -1.53 6.10 -10.36
N PHE A 150 -2.78 5.73 -10.62
CA PHE A 150 -3.32 4.39 -10.36
C PHE A 150 -3.46 3.62 -11.66
N TYR A 151 -3.06 2.36 -11.66
CA TYR A 151 -3.02 1.53 -12.84
C TYR A 151 -3.71 0.19 -12.62
N ILE A 152 -4.58 -0.17 -13.56
CA ILE A 152 -5.14 -1.51 -13.64
C ILE A 152 -4.07 -2.44 -14.21
N LYS A 153 -3.71 -3.46 -13.42
CA LYS A 153 -2.75 -4.51 -13.80
C LYS A 153 -3.46 -5.68 -14.47
N ARG A 154 -4.52 -6.15 -13.83
CA ARG A 154 -5.27 -7.35 -14.21
C ARG A 154 -6.75 -7.06 -14.09
N ARG A 155 -7.51 -7.37 -15.13
CA ARG A 155 -8.94 -7.15 -15.16
C ARG A 155 -9.67 -8.37 -14.60
N PRO A 156 -10.47 -8.22 -13.52
CA PRO A 156 -11.34 -9.32 -13.10
C PRO A 156 -12.51 -9.44 -14.09
N ILE A 157 -12.98 -10.67 -14.35
CA ILE A 157 -14.07 -10.92 -15.31
C ILE A 157 -15.39 -10.27 -14.88
N ASP A 158 -15.62 -10.13 -13.57
CA ASP A 158 -16.80 -9.44 -13.00
C ASP A 158 -16.74 -7.92 -13.14
N ASN A 159 -15.66 -7.39 -13.72
CA ASN A 159 -15.47 -5.98 -14.03
C ASN A 159 -15.54 -5.04 -12.81
N LEU A 160 -15.36 -5.57 -11.60
CA LEU A 160 -15.37 -4.78 -10.38
C LEU A 160 -14.02 -4.94 -9.65
N ILE A 161 -13.20 -3.89 -9.67
CA ILE A 161 -11.99 -3.86 -8.86
C ILE A 161 -12.34 -3.25 -7.51
N THR A 162 -12.22 -4.05 -6.46
CA THR A 162 -12.36 -3.59 -5.08
C THR A 162 -10.98 -3.44 -4.43
N PHE A 163 -10.80 -2.41 -3.59
CA PHE A 163 -9.56 -2.21 -2.85
C PHE A 163 -9.85 -1.65 -1.45
N PRO A 164 -9.05 -2.07 -0.44
CA PRO A 164 -9.28 -1.67 0.93
C PRO A 164 -8.81 -0.24 1.19
N SER A 165 -9.28 0.30 2.30
CA SER A 165 -8.71 1.50 2.91
C SER A 165 -7.35 1.16 3.52
N MET A 166 -6.30 1.91 3.17
CA MET A 166 -4.93 1.58 3.60
C MET A 166 -3.97 2.77 3.53
N PRO A 167 -2.91 2.79 4.38
CA PRO A 167 -1.82 3.74 4.22
C PRO A 167 -1.04 3.44 2.93
N LEU A 168 -0.66 4.49 2.20
CA LEU A 168 0.12 4.37 0.96
C LEU A 168 1.59 4.74 1.18
N GLY A 169 1.87 5.66 2.10
CA GLY A 169 3.18 6.27 2.30
C GLY A 169 2.99 7.73 2.70
N GLY A 170 3.87 8.63 2.25
CA GLY A 170 3.71 10.04 2.56
C GLY A 170 4.84 10.95 2.11
N TYR A 171 4.71 12.20 2.50
CA TYR A 171 5.73 13.24 2.38
C TYR A 171 6.37 13.49 3.74
N ILE A 172 7.70 13.61 3.74
CA ILE A 172 8.55 13.87 4.90
C ILE A 172 9.27 15.20 4.68
N ARG A 173 9.23 16.06 5.70
CA ARG A 173 10.04 17.26 5.82
C ARG A 173 10.87 17.22 7.09
N SER A 174 12.15 17.55 6.96
CA SER A 174 13.03 17.81 8.08
C SER A 174 13.82 19.10 7.86
N PHE A 175 14.37 19.64 8.95
CA PHE A 175 15.27 20.80 8.91
C PHE A 175 16.65 20.42 9.44
N GLY A 176 17.68 21.03 8.85
CA GLY A 176 19.09 20.79 9.15
C GLY A 176 19.65 19.67 8.29
N ASN A 177 19.28 18.42 8.59
CA ASN A 177 19.70 17.23 7.83
C ASN A 177 18.52 16.33 7.42
N PRO A 178 18.70 15.50 6.37
CA PRO A 178 17.78 14.41 6.03
C PRO A 178 17.54 13.45 7.20
N ARG A 179 16.28 13.28 7.63
CA ARG A 179 15.92 12.37 8.73
C ARG A 179 14.44 11.98 8.73
N GLY A 180 14.07 10.97 9.52
CA GLY A 180 12.69 10.48 9.65
C GLY A 180 12.26 9.45 8.61
N LEU A 181 13.09 9.13 7.62
CA LEU A 181 12.79 8.12 6.60
C LEU A 181 12.72 6.70 7.18
N ASN A 182 13.68 6.34 8.05
CA ASN A 182 13.75 4.99 8.62
C ASN A 182 12.58 4.72 9.57
N GLU A 183 12.22 5.73 10.37
CA GLU A 183 11.13 5.68 11.34
C GLU A 183 9.77 6.02 10.73
N ARG A 184 9.70 6.36 9.43
CA ARG A 184 8.48 6.77 8.71
C ARG A 184 7.75 7.93 9.39
N ILE A 185 8.50 8.95 9.80
CA ILE A 185 7.98 10.17 10.42
C ILE A 185 7.41 11.08 9.32
N TYR A 186 6.13 10.91 9.04
CA TYR A 186 5.45 11.68 8.00
C TYR A 186 5.09 13.10 8.43
N THR A 187 5.30 14.04 7.53
CA THR A 187 4.73 15.38 7.58
C THR A 187 3.31 15.39 7.00
N ILE A 188 3.10 14.70 5.87
CA ILE A 188 1.79 14.51 5.26
C ILE A 188 1.66 13.04 4.85
N PRO A 189 1.02 12.18 5.66
CA PRO A 189 0.73 10.81 5.28
C PRO A 189 -0.35 10.74 4.18
N PHE A 190 -0.21 9.76 3.30
CA PHE A 190 -1.16 9.46 2.23
C PHE A 190 -1.98 8.24 2.61
N TYR A 191 -3.30 8.38 2.57
CA TYR A 191 -4.19 7.32 3.02
C TYR A 191 -5.32 7.10 2.02
N LEU A 192 -5.34 5.93 1.38
CA LEU A 192 -6.37 5.52 0.44
C LEU A 192 -7.66 5.22 1.20
N GLN A 193 -8.78 5.82 0.81
CA GLN A 193 -10.08 5.64 1.51
C GLN A 193 -10.76 4.29 1.22
N GLY A 194 -10.17 3.43 0.38
CA GLY A 194 -10.84 2.24 -0.14
C GLY A 194 -11.95 2.59 -1.12
N GLY A 195 -12.44 1.61 -1.86
CA GLY A 195 -13.49 1.85 -2.84
C GLY A 195 -13.52 0.83 -3.95
N THR A 196 -14.20 1.21 -5.02
CA THR A 196 -14.39 0.38 -6.20
C THR A 196 -14.14 1.14 -7.49
N ILE A 197 -13.58 0.44 -8.48
CA ILE A 197 -13.48 0.88 -9.87
C ILE A 197 -14.33 -0.10 -10.69
N GLN A 198 -15.35 0.43 -11.34
CA GLN A 198 -16.20 -0.33 -12.24
C GLN A 198 -15.63 -0.24 -13.66
N LEU A 199 -15.32 -1.38 -14.24
CA LEU A 199 -14.95 -1.55 -15.64
C LEU A 199 -16.23 -1.78 -16.47
N PRO A 200 -16.18 -1.59 -17.79
CA PRO A 200 -17.33 -1.84 -18.64
C PRO A 200 -17.67 -3.33 -18.52
N ASN A 201 -18.94 -3.66 -18.25
CA ASN A 201 -19.35 -5.04 -18.09
C ASN A 201 -19.16 -5.75 -19.43
N THR A 202 -18.32 -6.78 -19.44
CA THR A 202 -18.18 -7.69 -20.57
C THR A 202 -18.67 -9.08 -20.22
N CYS A 203 -18.80 -9.45 -18.95
CA CYS A 203 -19.22 -10.78 -18.54
C CYS A 203 -20.08 -10.77 -17.26
N GLN A 204 -21.05 -11.69 -17.19
CA GLN A 204 -21.87 -11.99 -16.03
C GLN A 204 -21.63 -13.43 -15.59
N VAL A 205 -21.66 -13.67 -14.27
CA VAL A 205 -21.47 -15.00 -13.68
C VAL A 205 -22.76 -15.49 -13.02
N ASN A 206 -23.11 -16.75 -13.27
CA ASN A 206 -24.24 -17.40 -12.63
C ASN A 206 -23.91 -18.87 -12.29
N PRO A 207 -24.08 -19.31 -11.03
CA PRO A 207 -24.48 -18.52 -9.87
C PRO A 207 -23.33 -17.64 -9.33
N THR A 208 -23.67 -16.61 -8.54
CA THR A 208 -22.67 -15.75 -7.87
C THR A 208 -22.02 -16.42 -6.65
N ALA A 209 -22.63 -17.50 -6.14
CA ALA A 209 -22.08 -18.36 -5.11
C ALA A 209 -22.33 -19.83 -5.47
N LEU A 210 -21.33 -20.68 -5.25
CA LEU A 210 -21.42 -22.13 -5.48
C LEU A 210 -21.48 -22.87 -4.16
N THR A 211 -22.45 -23.79 -4.04
CA THR A 211 -22.53 -24.73 -2.92
C THR A 211 -22.23 -26.13 -3.42
N LEU A 212 -21.16 -26.73 -2.89
CA LEU A 212 -20.75 -28.10 -3.18
C LEU A 212 -21.19 -28.98 -2.01
N ASP A 213 -22.42 -29.48 -2.09
CA ASP A 213 -22.99 -30.33 -1.04
C ASP A 213 -22.56 -31.80 -1.25
N HIS A 214 -21.95 -32.37 -0.21
CA HIS A 214 -21.56 -33.77 -0.16
C HIS A 214 -22.62 -34.66 0.50
N GLY A 215 -23.70 -34.07 1.01
CA GLY A 215 -24.76 -34.77 1.72
C GLY A 215 -24.29 -35.41 3.03
N THR A 216 -25.01 -36.45 3.45
CA THR A 216 -24.62 -37.27 4.60
C THR A 216 -23.77 -38.44 4.12
N LEU A 217 -22.56 -38.58 4.69
CA LEU A 217 -21.64 -39.67 4.39
C LEU A 217 -21.57 -40.65 5.56
N SER A 218 -21.34 -41.92 5.26
CA SER A 218 -21.07 -42.92 6.29
C SER A 218 -19.68 -42.72 6.89
N ALA A 219 -19.49 -43.16 8.14
CA ALA A 219 -18.19 -43.09 8.82
C ALA A 219 -17.08 -43.86 8.07
N ASP A 220 -17.45 -44.85 7.25
CA ASP A 220 -16.53 -45.67 6.46
C ASP A 220 -16.21 -45.07 5.08
N SER A 221 -16.79 -43.91 4.75
CA SER A 221 -16.55 -43.25 3.47
C SER A 221 -15.10 -42.79 3.38
N VAL A 222 -14.33 -43.39 2.48
CA VAL A 222 -12.91 -43.04 2.26
C VAL A 222 -12.78 -41.80 1.38
N SER A 223 -13.67 -41.65 0.40
CA SER A 223 -13.76 -40.49 -0.48
C SER A 223 -15.18 -40.27 -0.98
N HIS A 224 -15.48 -39.03 -1.37
CA HIS A 224 -16.75 -38.68 -2.01
C HIS A 224 -16.54 -37.48 -2.93
N ARG A 225 -17.19 -37.47 -4.09
CA ARG A 225 -17.07 -36.37 -5.05
C ARG A 225 -18.42 -35.72 -5.31
N THR A 226 -18.44 -34.41 -5.38
CA THR A 226 -19.59 -33.61 -5.79
C THR A 226 -19.13 -32.50 -6.74
N SER A 227 -20.04 -31.94 -7.52
CA SER A 227 -19.73 -30.87 -8.45
C SER A 227 -20.92 -29.95 -8.71
N ALA A 228 -20.64 -28.69 -9.00
CA ALA A 228 -21.63 -27.70 -9.40
C ALA A 228 -21.16 -26.96 -10.65
N PRO A 229 -22.09 -26.63 -11.58
CA PRO A 229 -21.77 -25.83 -12.75
C PRO A 229 -21.72 -24.34 -12.41
N ILE A 230 -20.85 -23.60 -13.09
CA ILE A 230 -20.82 -22.14 -13.10
C ILE A 230 -20.70 -21.63 -14.51
N THR A 231 -21.56 -20.69 -14.88
CA THR A 231 -21.65 -20.18 -16.24
C THR A 231 -21.23 -18.72 -16.28
N TYR A 232 -20.33 -18.41 -17.20
CA TYR A 232 -19.92 -17.05 -17.54
C TYR A 232 -20.52 -16.71 -18.90
N THR A 233 -21.31 -15.63 -18.96
CA THR A 233 -21.88 -15.10 -20.21
C THR A 233 -21.21 -13.78 -20.51
N CYS A 234 -20.65 -13.62 -21.69
CA CYS A 234 -19.90 -12.45 -22.09
C CYS A 234 -20.44 -11.79 -23.37
N ASP A 235 -20.41 -10.45 -23.42
CA ASP A 235 -20.83 -9.65 -24.58
C ASP A 235 -19.82 -9.73 -25.73
N SER A 236 -18.57 -10.07 -25.41
CA SER A 236 -17.48 -10.29 -26.37
C SER A 236 -16.61 -11.47 -25.90
N PRO A 237 -15.94 -12.20 -26.82
CA PRO A 237 -15.00 -13.25 -26.43
C PRO A 237 -13.90 -12.76 -25.49
N VAL A 238 -13.61 -13.53 -24.44
CA VAL A 238 -12.60 -13.22 -23.42
C VAL A 238 -11.71 -14.45 -23.20
N ARG A 239 -10.40 -14.25 -23.05
CA ARG A 239 -9.50 -15.27 -22.50
C ARG A 239 -9.18 -14.92 -21.05
N ALA A 240 -9.20 -15.92 -20.19
CA ALA A 240 -9.00 -15.70 -18.77
C ALA A 240 -8.39 -16.91 -18.08
N THR A 241 -7.69 -16.59 -16.99
CA THR A 241 -7.20 -17.54 -16.00
C THR A 241 -8.21 -17.64 -14.86
N PHE A 242 -8.73 -18.84 -14.62
CA PHE A 242 -9.62 -19.18 -13.51
C PHE A 242 -8.82 -19.87 -12.42
N SER A 243 -8.96 -19.46 -11.17
CA SER A 243 -8.17 -19.97 -10.05
C SER A 243 -9.00 -20.12 -8.78
N LEU A 244 -8.82 -21.24 -8.07
CA LEU A 244 -9.42 -21.47 -6.75
C LEU A 244 -8.47 -21.02 -5.64
N SER A 245 -8.85 -19.97 -4.92
CA SER A 245 -8.12 -19.42 -3.78
C SER A 245 -8.77 -19.83 -2.46
N TYR A 246 -7.99 -20.45 -1.59
CA TYR A 246 -8.40 -20.88 -0.26
C TYR A 246 -7.17 -21.17 0.61
N GLU A 247 -7.35 -21.12 1.93
CA GLU A 247 -6.34 -21.55 2.90
C GLU A 247 -6.17 -23.07 2.81
N ALA A 248 -5.08 -23.50 2.18
CA ALA A 248 -4.81 -24.91 2.00
C ALA A 248 -4.09 -25.50 3.23
N ASP A 249 -4.28 -26.80 3.46
CA ASP A 249 -3.43 -27.59 4.35
C ASP A 249 -2.02 -27.74 3.76
N GLY A 250 -1.12 -28.39 4.52
CA GLY A 250 0.25 -28.64 4.06
C GLY A 250 0.37 -29.45 2.76
N ASN A 251 -0.72 -30.08 2.30
CA ASN A 251 -0.78 -30.86 1.06
C ASN A 251 -1.53 -30.12 -0.07
N GLY A 252 -1.96 -28.87 0.14
CA GLY A 252 -2.66 -28.08 -0.88
C GLY A 252 -4.18 -28.28 -0.92
N ALA A 253 -4.77 -29.07 -0.02
CA ALA A 253 -6.21 -29.35 0.05
C ALA A 253 -6.94 -28.37 0.97
N LEU A 254 -8.24 -28.13 0.74
CA LEU A 254 -9.08 -27.30 1.60
C LEU A 254 -9.48 -28.10 2.86
N PRO A 255 -9.06 -27.71 4.08
CA PRO A 255 -9.56 -28.34 5.28
C PRO A 255 -11.03 -27.99 5.51
N LEU A 256 -11.87 -29.02 5.73
CA LEU A 256 -13.25 -28.85 6.17
C LEU A 256 -13.32 -29.01 7.68
N LYS A 257 -13.86 -27.99 8.34
CA LYS A 257 -13.87 -27.86 9.79
C LYS A 257 -15.28 -28.02 10.35
N ASP A 258 -15.37 -28.59 11.54
CA ASP A 258 -16.60 -28.59 12.34
C ASP A 258 -16.85 -27.23 13.00
N THR A 259 -17.94 -27.11 13.76
CA THR A 259 -18.31 -25.89 14.50
C THR A 259 -17.32 -25.53 15.61
N ALA A 260 -16.48 -26.47 16.06
CA ALA A 260 -15.40 -26.23 17.02
C ALA A 260 -14.08 -25.85 16.33
N GLY A 261 -14.06 -25.77 14.99
CA GLY A 261 -12.88 -25.41 14.20
C GLY A 261 -11.91 -26.57 13.96
N LYS A 262 -12.26 -27.80 14.35
CA LYS A 262 -11.43 -28.98 14.15
C LYS A 262 -11.62 -29.52 12.73
N THR A 263 -10.50 -29.80 12.05
CA THR A 263 -10.53 -30.41 10.71
C THR A 263 -11.05 -31.84 10.80
N GLY A 264 -12.15 -32.12 10.10
CA GLY A 264 -12.77 -33.45 10.02
C GLY A 264 -12.64 -34.12 8.66
N ALA A 265 -12.34 -33.38 7.61
CA ALA A 265 -12.07 -33.90 6.27
C ALA A 265 -11.22 -32.89 5.48
N VAL A 266 -10.66 -33.30 4.34
CA VAL A 266 -10.05 -32.36 3.40
C VAL A 266 -10.67 -32.53 2.02
N SER A 267 -10.81 -31.42 1.30
CA SER A 267 -11.37 -31.35 -0.05
C SER A 267 -10.30 -30.95 -1.06
N LYS A 268 -10.19 -31.71 -2.14
CA LYS A 268 -9.49 -31.29 -3.36
C LYS A 268 -10.51 -30.59 -4.26
N LEU A 269 -10.36 -29.27 -4.41
CA LEU A 269 -11.17 -28.49 -5.33
C LEU A 269 -10.51 -28.42 -6.72
N THR A 270 -11.31 -28.58 -7.77
CA THR A 270 -10.87 -28.48 -9.16
C THR A 270 -11.90 -27.74 -10.01
N ILE A 271 -11.41 -26.90 -10.93
CA ILE A 271 -12.19 -26.33 -12.02
C ILE A 271 -11.94 -27.19 -13.24
N THR A 272 -12.97 -27.52 -13.99
CA THR A 272 -12.88 -28.24 -15.26
C THR A 272 -13.57 -27.45 -16.36
N ASP A 273 -12.86 -27.25 -17.46
CA ASP A 273 -13.44 -26.84 -18.73
C ASP A 273 -13.91 -28.11 -19.47
N PRO A 274 -15.24 -28.34 -19.60
CA PRO A 274 -15.77 -29.54 -20.22
C PRO A 274 -15.48 -29.61 -21.73
N ASP A 275 -15.25 -28.48 -22.40
CA ASP A 275 -15.03 -28.44 -23.85
C ASP A 275 -13.61 -28.90 -24.21
N THR A 276 -12.63 -28.53 -23.39
CA THR A 276 -11.20 -28.81 -23.64
C THR A 276 -10.68 -29.96 -22.79
N GLY A 277 -11.39 -30.34 -21.72
CA GLY A 277 -10.93 -31.29 -20.72
C GLY A 277 -9.87 -30.72 -19.76
N ALA A 278 -9.49 -29.45 -19.89
CA ALA A 278 -8.55 -28.81 -18.98
C ALA A 278 -9.12 -28.80 -17.56
N SER A 279 -8.35 -29.30 -16.59
CA SER A 279 -8.79 -29.42 -15.21
C SER A 279 -7.66 -29.16 -14.22
N GLY A 280 -7.95 -28.44 -13.15
CA GLY A 280 -6.97 -28.13 -12.11
C GLY A 280 -7.45 -27.13 -11.08
N ARG A 281 -6.56 -26.73 -10.17
CA ARG A 281 -6.81 -25.62 -9.24
C ARG A 281 -6.81 -24.26 -9.96
N SER A 282 -6.05 -24.19 -11.06
CA SER A 282 -6.03 -23.07 -11.99
C SER A 282 -6.09 -23.61 -13.41
N ILE A 283 -6.89 -22.99 -14.27
CA ILE A 283 -6.97 -23.30 -15.70
C ILE A 283 -7.04 -22.00 -16.51
N GLU A 284 -6.47 -22.02 -17.72
CA GLU A 284 -6.70 -20.98 -18.73
C GLU A 284 -7.83 -21.44 -19.64
N ALA A 285 -8.76 -20.54 -19.94
CA ALA A 285 -9.86 -20.85 -20.84
C ALA A 285 -10.32 -19.61 -21.63
N ALA A 286 -10.79 -19.87 -22.85
CA ALA A 286 -11.51 -18.89 -23.65
C ALA A 286 -13.01 -19.04 -23.42
N ILE A 287 -13.68 -17.92 -23.12
CA ILE A 287 -15.13 -17.77 -23.14
C ILE A 287 -15.48 -17.10 -24.46
N GLY A 288 -16.36 -17.71 -25.25
CA GLY A 288 -16.99 -17.06 -26.40
C GLY A 288 -18.03 -16.05 -25.91
N THR A 289 -19.30 -16.34 -26.16
CA THR A 289 -20.43 -15.57 -25.60
C THR A 289 -20.99 -16.19 -24.32
N SER A 290 -20.82 -17.49 -24.13
CA SER A 290 -21.20 -18.20 -22.91
C SER A 290 -20.30 -19.41 -22.75
N LYS A 291 -19.93 -19.72 -21.51
CA LYS A 291 -19.20 -20.93 -21.16
C LYS A 291 -19.53 -21.40 -19.76
N THR A 292 -19.78 -22.69 -19.62
CA THR A 292 -20.03 -23.34 -18.33
C THR A 292 -18.81 -24.15 -17.93
N PHE A 293 -18.26 -23.85 -16.76
CA PHE A 293 -17.24 -24.64 -16.10
C PHE A 293 -17.87 -25.53 -15.03
N THR A 294 -17.21 -26.63 -14.71
CA THR A 294 -17.61 -27.50 -13.60
C THR A 294 -16.62 -27.32 -12.47
N VAL A 295 -17.08 -26.89 -11.31
CA VAL A 295 -16.28 -26.89 -10.09
C VAL A 295 -16.60 -28.17 -9.32
N SER A 296 -15.58 -28.98 -9.01
CA SER A 296 -15.76 -30.22 -8.25
C SER A 296 -14.96 -30.22 -6.96
N SER A 297 -15.52 -30.88 -5.95
CA SER A 297 -14.90 -31.15 -4.66
C SER A 297 -14.79 -32.66 -4.50
N GLU A 298 -13.60 -33.12 -4.16
CA GLU A 298 -13.32 -34.52 -3.82
C GLU A 298 -12.82 -34.60 -2.38
N LEU A 299 -13.64 -35.19 -1.51
CA LEU A 299 -13.28 -35.41 -0.11
C LEU A 299 -12.32 -36.57 0.05
N SER A 300 -11.44 -36.43 1.02
CA SER A 300 -10.57 -37.49 1.53
C SER A 300 -10.27 -37.23 3.01
N LYS A 301 -9.58 -38.19 3.66
CA LYS A 301 -9.22 -38.13 5.09
C LYS A 301 -10.42 -37.81 5.99
N ILE A 302 -11.57 -38.40 5.68
CA ILE A 302 -12.82 -38.21 6.42
C ILE A 302 -12.65 -38.90 7.78
N THR A 303 -12.57 -38.11 8.84
CA THR A 303 -12.28 -38.56 10.22
C THR A 303 -13.15 -37.87 11.26
N GLY A 304 -13.70 -36.70 10.93
CA GLY A 304 -14.61 -35.96 11.80
C GLY A 304 -16.06 -36.44 11.64
N SER A 305 -16.81 -36.36 12.73
CA SER A 305 -18.26 -36.57 12.75
C SER A 305 -19.00 -35.23 12.83
N GLY A 306 -20.25 -35.21 12.39
CA GLY A 306 -21.08 -34.00 12.39
C GLY A 306 -20.93 -33.15 11.13
N GLN A 307 -21.36 -31.89 11.21
CA GLN A 307 -21.37 -30.99 10.07
C GLN A 307 -19.98 -30.38 9.83
N LEU A 308 -19.44 -30.58 8.64
CA LEU A 308 -18.15 -30.05 8.20
C LEU A 308 -18.36 -29.01 7.09
N SER A 309 -17.61 -27.91 7.14
CA SER A 309 -17.71 -26.85 6.15
C SER A 309 -16.35 -26.21 5.85
N GLY A 310 -16.24 -25.57 4.69
CA GLY A 310 -15.06 -24.84 4.23
C GLY A 310 -15.46 -23.85 3.15
N SER A 311 -14.55 -22.94 2.80
CA SER A 311 -14.82 -21.88 1.82
C SER A 311 -13.64 -21.65 0.91
N ALA A 312 -13.93 -21.33 -0.34
CA ALA A 312 -12.97 -21.00 -1.37
C ALA A 312 -13.54 -19.90 -2.27
N TRP A 313 -12.64 -19.13 -2.88
CA TRP A 313 -12.94 -18.11 -3.87
C TRP A 313 -12.58 -18.61 -5.25
N LEU A 314 -13.52 -18.58 -6.19
CA LEU A 314 -13.22 -18.71 -7.60
C LEU A 314 -12.90 -17.32 -8.14
N ILE A 315 -11.64 -17.12 -8.53
CA ILE A 315 -11.14 -15.87 -9.08
C ILE A 315 -10.96 -16.08 -10.57
N ALA A 316 -11.50 -15.16 -11.37
CA ALA A 316 -11.36 -15.20 -12.82
C ALA A 316 -10.73 -13.89 -13.30
N ILE A 317 -9.54 -13.98 -13.87
CA ILE A 317 -8.73 -12.85 -14.32
C ILE A 317 -8.61 -12.91 -15.84
N GLN A 318 -9.05 -11.85 -16.51
CA GLN A 318 -8.85 -11.69 -17.94
C GLN A 318 -7.35 -11.53 -18.25
N ASP A 319 -6.89 -12.24 -19.28
CA ASP A 319 -5.52 -12.18 -19.81
C ASP A 319 -5.27 -10.87 -20.58
#